data_AF-A0A950BZR2-F1
#
_entry.id   AF-A0A950BZR2-F1
#
_cell.length_a   1.000
_cell.length_b   1.000
_cell.length_c   1.000
_cell.angle_alpha   90.00
_cell.angle_beta   90.00
_cell.angle_gamma   90.00
#
_symmetry.space_group_name_H-M   'P 1'
#
loop_
_entity.id
_entity.type
_entity.pdbx_description
1 polymer ?
#
loop_
_entity_poly.entity_id
_entity_poly.type
_entity_poly.pdbx_seq_one_letter_code
_entity_poly.pdbx_strand_id
1 'polypeptide(L)'
;IPPSDWLPLWHRWSAVFVAGMAVGLVVWIAGQFASRLWESLAASTLWLVHDLLKQCAEDVVFLPAQRVIGTATFQVEIEGPCSSFEGMGLMLVLIASFLVISRQVLRFPRALWLLPLGCLLSYLGNVVRIVVLIWLGNYPKTPVVLM
;
A
#
# COMPACT_ATOMS: atom_id res chain seq x y z
N ILE A 1 23.90 -36.26 12.57
CA ILE A 1 25.06 -35.46 12.12
C ILE A 1 26.00 -35.35 13.32
N PRO A 2 27.20 -35.94 13.27
CA PRO A 2 28.14 -35.88 14.38
C PRO A 2 28.55 -34.42 14.68
N PRO A 3 28.76 -34.03 15.95
CA PRO A 3 29.04 -32.64 16.34
C PRO A 3 30.35 -32.08 15.76
N SER A 4 31.25 -32.94 15.28
CA SER A 4 32.50 -32.55 14.60
C SER A 4 32.29 -31.88 13.24
N ASP A 5 31.16 -32.14 12.57
CA ASP A 5 30.90 -31.62 11.23
C ASP A 5 30.23 -30.23 11.26
N TRP A 6 29.89 -29.72 12.45
CA TRP A 6 29.11 -28.49 12.62
C TRP A 6 29.95 -27.25 12.36
N LEU A 7 31.23 -27.25 12.72
CA LEU A 7 32.15 -26.13 12.46
C LEU A 7 32.37 -25.85 10.96
N PRO A 8 32.65 -26.85 10.11
CA PRO A 8 32.80 -26.63 8.67
C PRO A 8 31.47 -26.34 7.96
N LEU A 9 30.35 -26.91 8.43
CA LEU A 9 29.01 -26.52 7.96
C LEU A 9 28.68 -25.07 8.32
N TRP A 10 28.99 -24.63 9.54
CA TRP A 10 28.77 -23.25 9.97
C TRP A 10 29.56 -22.26 9.12
N HIS A 11 30.85 -22.53 8.83
CA HIS A 11 31.65 -21.65 7.97
C HIS A 11 31.13 -21.55 6.54
N ARG A 12 30.52 -22.62 6.00
CA ARG A 12 30.01 -22.66 4.63
C ARG A 12 28.63 -22.01 4.50
N TRP A 13 27.81 -22.03 5.55
CA TRP A 13 26.44 -21.52 5.55
C TRP A 13 26.25 -20.21 6.32
N SER A 14 27.23 -19.77 7.10
CA SER A 14 27.17 -18.52 7.87
C SER A 14 26.89 -17.30 6.99
N ALA A 15 27.48 -17.23 5.80
CA ALA A 15 27.22 -16.14 4.85
C ALA A 15 25.74 -16.10 4.41
N VAL A 16 25.11 -17.26 4.21
CA VAL A 16 23.68 -17.36 3.86
C VAL A 16 22.81 -16.97 5.05
N PHE A 17 23.17 -17.40 6.26
CA PHE A 17 22.47 -17.01 7.48
C PHE A 17 22.55 -15.51 7.75
N VAL A 18 23.73 -14.90 7.60
CA VAL A 18 23.94 -13.47 7.78
C VAL A 18 23.15 -12.69 6.72
N ALA A 19 23.17 -13.12 5.46
CA ALA A 19 22.38 -12.51 4.40
C ALA A 19 20.87 -12.61 4.68
N GLY A 20 20.39 -13.78 5.10
CA GLY A 20 18.98 -13.99 5.45
C GLY A 20 18.55 -13.13 6.64
N MET A 21 19.39 -13.02 7.67
CA MET A 21 19.14 -12.17 8.83
C MET A 21 19.12 -10.69 8.46
N ALA A 22 20.03 -10.25 7.57
CA ALA A 22 20.04 -8.88 7.07
C ALA A 22 18.76 -8.56 6.29
N VAL A 23 18.31 -9.46 5.41
CA VAL A 23 17.04 -9.31 4.69
C VAL A 23 15.86 -9.26 5.67
N GLY A 24 15.81 -10.17 6.64
CA GLY A 24 14.76 -10.19 7.66
C GLY A 24 14.70 -8.90 8.47
N LEU A 25 15.85 -8.36 8.87
CA LEU A 25 15.94 -7.09 9.59
C LEU A 25 15.46 -5.92 8.72
N VAL A 26 15.85 -5.87 7.45
CA VAL A 26 15.39 -4.83 6.51
C VAL A 26 13.87 -4.90 6.33
N VAL A 27 13.30 -6.09 6.15
CA VAL A 27 11.86 -6.29 6.03
C VAL A 27 11.14 -5.85 7.30
N TRP A 28 11.66 -6.20 8.48
CA TRP A 28 11.08 -5.81 9.75
C TRP A 28 11.09 -4.30 9.96
N ILE A 29 12.23 -3.64 9.70
CA ILE A 29 12.35 -2.18 9.77
C ILE A 29 11.39 -1.52 8.77
N ALA A 30 11.36 -2.01 7.53
CA ALA A 30 10.45 -1.51 6.51
C ALA A 30 8.98 -1.63 6.94
N GLY A 31 8.60 -2.73 7.59
CA GLY A 31 7.26 -2.92 8.16
C GLY A 31 6.91 -1.89 9.24
N GLN A 32 7.87 -1.56 10.12
CA GLN A 32 7.66 -0.52 11.15
C GLN A 32 7.57 0.89 10.58
N PHE A 33 8.32 1.19 9.52
CA PHE A 33 8.14 2.44 8.80
C PHE A 33 6.80 2.46 8.06
N ALA A 34 6.41 1.35 7.45
CA ALA A 34 5.14 1.22 6.75
C ALA A 34 3.94 1.48 7.66
N SER A 35 3.95 0.97 8.90
CA SER A 35 2.86 1.21 9.87
C SER A 35 2.73 2.68 10.29
N ARG A 36 3.84 3.42 10.40
CA ARG A 36 3.80 4.87 10.69
C ARG A 36 3.38 5.69 9.48
N LEU A 37 3.92 5.37 8.31
CA LEU A 37 3.53 6.06 7.07
C LEU A 37 2.05 5.78 6.77
N TRP A 38 1.55 4.59 7.08
CA TRP A 38 0.14 4.23 6.96
C TRP A 38 -0.79 5.22 7.63
N GLU A 39 -0.55 5.59 8.90
CA GLU A 39 -1.44 6.51 9.61
C GLU A 39 -1.50 7.88 8.95
N SER A 40 -0.34 8.37 8.50
CA SER A 40 -0.24 9.64 7.78
C SER A 40 -0.90 9.58 6.40
N LEU A 41 -0.72 8.49 5.66
CA LEU A 41 -1.33 8.28 4.35
C LEU A 41 -2.84 8.07 4.43
N ALA A 42 -3.34 7.42 5.47
CA ALA A 42 -4.77 7.26 5.71
C ALA A 42 -5.41 8.64 5.98
N ALA A 43 -4.78 9.47 6.81
CA ALA A 43 -5.23 10.84 7.04
C ALA A 43 -5.23 11.66 5.74
N SER A 44 -4.16 11.62 4.95
CA SER A 44 -4.11 12.37 3.67
C SER A 44 -5.12 11.85 2.64
N THR A 45 -5.34 10.54 2.58
CA THR A 45 -6.37 9.93 1.72
C THR A 45 -7.76 10.43 2.11
N LEU A 46 -8.09 10.45 3.41
CA LEU A 46 -9.37 10.96 3.89
C LEU A 46 -9.61 12.41 3.47
N TRP A 47 -8.59 13.27 3.62
CA TRP A 47 -8.68 14.67 3.20
C TRP A 47 -8.86 14.82 1.68
N LEU A 48 -8.09 14.09 0.87
CA LEU A 48 -8.21 14.14 -0.58
C LEU A 48 -9.56 13.60 -1.07
N VAL A 49 -10.02 12.47 -0.52
CA VAL A 49 -11.33 11.91 -0.83
C VAL A 49 -12.41 12.91 -0.47
N HIS A 50 -12.34 13.56 0.70
CA HIS A 50 -13.30 14.57 1.14
C HIS A 50 -13.37 15.77 0.19
N ASP A 51 -12.21 16.33 -0.20
CA ASP A 51 -12.16 17.48 -1.11
C ASP A 51 -12.70 17.13 -2.51
N LEU A 52 -12.47 15.90 -2.98
CA LEU A 52 -13.06 15.41 -4.22
C LEU A 52 -14.56 15.13 -4.06
N LEU A 53 -14.99 14.56 -2.95
CA LEU A 53 -16.39 14.21 -2.71
C LEU A 53 -17.27 15.45 -2.62
N LYS A 54 -16.77 16.52 -2.00
CA LYS A 54 -17.45 17.82 -1.91
C LYS A 54 -17.81 18.44 -3.26
N GLN A 55 -17.08 18.07 -4.32
CA GLN A 55 -17.38 18.54 -5.68
C GLN A 55 -18.53 17.73 -6.32
N CYS A 56 -18.81 16.54 -5.81
CA CYS A 56 -19.74 15.57 -6.41
C CYS A 56 -21.00 15.30 -5.56
N ALA A 57 -20.99 15.63 -4.26
CA ALA A 57 -22.09 15.38 -3.33
C ALA A 57 -22.22 16.51 -2.29
N GLU A 58 -23.46 16.92 -1.99
CA GLU A 58 -23.74 17.96 -0.99
C GLU A 58 -23.69 17.42 0.45
N ASP A 59 -24.10 16.16 0.67
CA ASP A 59 -24.24 15.55 2.00
C ASP A 59 -22.99 14.75 2.43
N VAL A 60 -21.83 15.39 2.49
CA VAL A 60 -20.56 14.72 2.84
C VAL A 60 -20.43 14.51 4.35
N VAL A 61 -20.23 13.26 4.78
CA VAL A 61 -19.92 12.88 6.16
C VAL A 61 -18.42 12.67 6.29
N PHE A 62 -17.79 13.38 7.23
CA PHE A 62 -16.34 13.32 7.47
C PHE A 62 -16.03 13.13 8.95
N LEU A 63 -15.58 11.94 9.33
CA LEU A 63 -15.26 11.56 10.70
C LEU A 63 -13.80 11.06 10.79
N PRO A 64 -12.81 11.97 10.82
CA PRO A 64 -11.39 11.61 10.75
C PRO A 64 -10.91 10.80 11.96
N ALA A 65 -11.50 11.02 13.14
CA ALA A 65 -11.17 10.26 14.36
C ALA A 65 -11.51 8.76 14.24
N GLN A 66 -12.53 8.43 13.44
CA GLN A 66 -12.97 7.06 13.19
C GLN A 66 -12.49 6.55 11.82
N ARG A 67 -11.76 7.38 11.05
CA ARG A 67 -11.35 7.09 9.67
C ARG A 67 -12.52 6.77 8.73
N VAL A 68 -13.67 7.39 8.98
CA VAL A 68 -14.89 7.20 8.19
C VAL A 68 -15.14 8.40 7.28
N ILE A 69 -15.49 8.11 6.03
CA ILE A 69 -15.85 9.11 5.02
C ILE A 69 -16.96 8.58 4.10
N GLY A 70 -17.87 9.47 3.69
CA GLY A 70 -18.91 9.09 2.74
C GLY A 70 -20.00 10.13 2.61
N THR A 71 -21.21 9.66 2.36
CA THR A 71 -22.44 10.45 2.32
C THR A 71 -23.42 9.99 3.40
N ALA A 72 -24.56 10.66 3.54
CA ALA A 72 -25.63 10.24 4.45
C ALA A 72 -26.15 8.81 4.16
N THR A 73 -26.09 8.35 2.91
CA THR A 73 -26.62 7.05 2.47
C THR A 73 -25.56 5.94 2.47
N PHE A 74 -24.29 6.28 2.26
CA PHE A 74 -23.21 5.31 2.11
C PHE A 74 -21.90 5.84 2.70
N GLN A 75 -21.37 5.13 3.70
CA GLN A 75 -20.15 5.48 4.42
C GLN A 75 -19.12 4.35 4.29
N VAL A 76 -17.85 4.73 4.22
CA VAL A 76 -16.71 3.82 4.11
C VAL A 76 -15.74 4.10 5.25
N GLU A 77 -15.38 3.06 5.99
CA GLU A 77 -14.30 3.08 6.96
C GLU A 77 -12.98 2.69 6.29
N ILE A 78 -11.94 3.49 6.48
CA ILE A 78 -10.60 3.21 5.96
C ILE A 78 -9.80 2.44 7.02
N GLU A 79 -9.92 1.12 6.98
CA GLU A 79 -9.14 0.20 7.80
C GLU A 79 -7.75 -0.12 7.21
N GLY A 80 -6.83 -0.58 8.06
CA GLY A 80 -5.45 -1.02 7.76
C GLY A 80 -5.23 -1.81 6.45
N PRO A 81 -6.12 -2.75 6.08
CA PRO A 81 -5.99 -3.51 4.84
C PRO A 81 -6.46 -2.75 3.58
N CYS A 82 -7.17 -1.63 3.74
CA CYS A 82 -7.87 -0.94 2.65
C CYS A 82 -7.14 0.27 2.07
N SER A 83 -6.04 0.72 2.66
CA SER A 83 -5.18 1.73 2.03
C SER A 83 -4.06 1.05 1.29
N SER A 84 -3.61 1.74 0.26
CA SER A 84 -2.76 1.29 -0.83
C SER A 84 -1.43 0.64 -0.42
N PHE A 85 -1.13 0.40 0.85
CA PHE A 85 0.14 -0.14 1.35
C PHE A 85 0.48 -1.51 0.79
N GLU A 86 -0.46 -2.45 0.76
CA GLU A 86 -0.22 -3.77 0.17
C GLU A 86 0.08 -3.65 -1.33
N GLY A 87 -0.71 -2.84 -2.04
CA GLY A 87 -0.50 -2.54 -3.46
C GLY A 87 0.80 -1.80 -3.74
N MET A 88 1.21 -0.84 -2.90
CA MET A 88 2.48 -0.12 -3.00
C MET A 88 3.65 -1.06 -2.71
N GLY A 89 3.53 -1.95 -1.72
CA GLY A 89 4.54 -2.96 -1.41
C GLY A 89 4.77 -3.91 -2.59
N LEU A 90 3.69 -4.43 -3.18
CA LEU A 90 3.77 -5.24 -4.40
C LEU A 90 4.40 -4.47 -5.56
N MET A 91 3.98 -3.22 -5.79
CA MET A 91 4.58 -2.38 -6.83
C MET A 91 6.06 -2.12 -6.61
N LEU A 92 6.49 -1.81 -5.38
CA LEU A 92 7.89 -1.62 -5.04
C LEU A 92 8.71 -2.88 -5.31
N VAL A 93 8.22 -4.06 -4.90
CA VAL A 93 8.91 -5.33 -5.13
C VAL A 93 9.02 -5.64 -6.62
N LEU A 94 7.94 -5.45 -7.39
CA LEU A 94 7.94 -5.71 -8.83
C LEU A 94 8.86 -4.76 -9.58
N ILE A 95 8.77 -3.45 -9.30
CA ILE A 95 9.63 -2.44 -9.94
C ILE A 95 11.09 -2.66 -9.51
N ALA A 96 11.38 -2.92 -8.24
CA ALA A 96 12.75 -3.19 -7.78
C ALA A 96 13.33 -4.43 -8.46
N SER A 97 12.55 -5.52 -8.55
CA SER A 97 12.95 -6.75 -9.25
C SER A 97 13.22 -6.47 -10.73
N PHE A 98 12.34 -5.71 -11.39
CA PHE A 98 12.52 -5.29 -12.78
C PHE A 98 13.79 -4.45 -12.98
N LEU A 99 14.06 -3.50 -12.08
CA LEU A 99 15.29 -2.68 -12.11
C LEU A 99 16.55 -3.52 -11.94
N VAL A 100 16.52 -4.53 -11.05
CA VAL A 100 17.65 -5.44 -10.82
C VAL A 100 17.93 -6.32 -12.03
N ILE A 101 16.88 -6.91 -12.63
CA ILE A 101 17.00 -7.76 -13.81
C ILE A 101 17.47 -6.96 -15.03
N SER A 102 16.87 -5.78 -15.25
CA SER A 102 17.13 -4.95 -16.43
C SER A 102 18.27 -3.95 -16.22
N ARG A 103 19.11 -4.14 -15.19
CA ARG A 103 20.10 -3.15 -14.74
C ARG A 103 21.14 -2.77 -15.79
N GLN A 104 21.39 -3.63 -16.77
CA GLN A 104 22.36 -3.37 -17.84
C GLN A 104 21.78 -2.60 -19.03
N VAL A 105 20.44 -2.54 -19.15
CA VAL A 105 19.73 -1.88 -20.26
C VAL A 105 19.19 -0.52 -19.83
N LEU A 106 18.86 -0.36 -18.54
CA LEU A 106 18.25 0.84 -18.01
C LEU A 106 19.27 1.96 -17.73
N ARG A 107 18.89 3.20 -18.01
CA ARG A 107 19.71 4.39 -17.75
C ARG A 107 19.62 4.80 -16.28
N PHE A 108 20.56 4.35 -15.46
CA PHE A 108 20.73 4.85 -14.10
C PHE A 108 21.32 6.27 -14.12
N PRO A 109 20.85 7.19 -13.24
CA PRO A 109 19.93 6.98 -12.12
C PRO A 109 18.45 7.19 -12.47
N ARG A 110 18.11 7.58 -13.71
CA ARG A 110 16.73 7.97 -14.09
C ARG A 110 15.71 6.86 -13.87
N ALA A 111 16.10 5.60 -14.07
CA ALA A 111 15.23 4.45 -13.84
C ALA A 111 14.75 4.33 -12.38
N LEU A 112 15.46 4.91 -11.41
CA LEU A 112 15.04 4.91 -10.00
C LEU A 112 13.78 5.74 -9.77
N TRP A 113 13.44 6.69 -10.64
CA TRP A 113 12.20 7.46 -10.57
C TRP A 113 10.93 6.61 -10.76
N LEU A 114 11.07 5.42 -11.33
CA LEU A 114 9.94 4.49 -11.48
C LEU A 114 9.38 4.05 -10.13
N LEU A 115 10.23 3.93 -9.10
CA LEU A 115 9.82 3.52 -7.76
C LEU A 115 8.86 4.53 -7.11
N PRO A 116 9.23 5.82 -6.90
CA PRO A 116 8.33 6.81 -6.31
C PRO A 116 7.12 7.09 -7.21
N LEU A 117 7.28 7.05 -8.54
CA LEU A 117 6.18 7.26 -9.47
C LEU A 117 5.14 6.15 -9.38
N GLY A 118 5.57 4.88 -9.30
CA GLY A 118 4.69 3.73 -9.13
C GLY A 118 3.90 3.81 -7.81
N CYS A 119 4.56 4.18 -6.71
CA CYS A 119 3.89 4.40 -5.43
C CYS A 119 2.84 5.52 -5.52
N LEU A 120 3.19 6.65 -6.15
CA LEU A 120 2.30 7.80 -6.30
C LEU A 120 1.07 7.44 -7.15
N LEU A 121 1.25 6.75 -8.27
CA LEU A 121 0.15 6.34 -9.14
C LEU A 121 -0.76 5.33 -8.43
N SER A 122 -0.19 4.35 -7.71
CA SER A 122 -0.95 3.39 -6.89
C SER A 122 -1.76 4.10 -5.79
N TYR A 123 -1.14 5.09 -5.14
CA TYR A 123 -1.81 5.92 -4.13
C TYR A 123 -3.00 6.68 -4.71
N LEU A 124 -2.80 7.41 -5.81
CA LEU A 124 -3.87 8.21 -6.44
C LEU A 124 -4.99 7.34 -7.00
N GLY A 125 -4.65 6.18 -7.59
CA GLY A 125 -5.65 5.21 -8.04
C GLY A 125 -6.55 4.73 -6.91
N ASN A 126 -6.01 4.58 -5.70
CA ASN A 126 -6.81 4.24 -4.52
C ASN A 126 -7.75 5.37 -4.09
N VAL A 127 -7.27 6.62 -4.08
CA VAL A 127 -8.13 7.80 -3.79
C VAL A 127 -9.32 7.83 -4.75
N VAL A 128 -9.05 7.69 -6.05
CA VAL A 128 -10.10 7.66 -7.09
C VAL A 128 -11.06 6.50 -6.86
N ARG A 129 -10.56 5.30 -6.56
CA ARG A 129 -11.40 4.13 -6.26
C ARG A 129 -12.36 4.40 -5.11
N ILE A 130 -11.90 4.98 -4.00
CA ILE A 130 -12.76 5.27 -2.84
C ILE A 130 -13.84 6.29 -3.22
N VAL A 131 -13.47 7.37 -3.91
CA VAL A 131 -14.43 8.37 -4.40
C VAL A 131 -15.49 7.73 -5.29
N VAL A 132 -15.07 6.89 -6.25
CA VAL A 132 -15.99 6.19 -7.16
C VAL A 132 -16.91 5.22 -6.40
N LEU A 133 -16.40 4.48 -5.42
CA LEU A 133 -17.22 3.58 -4.60
C LEU A 133 -18.29 4.34 -3.82
N ILE A 134 -17.93 5.47 -3.22
CA ILE A 134 -18.88 6.30 -2.47
C ILE A 134 -19.92 6.91 -3.43
N TRP A 135 -19.48 7.40 -4.57
CA TRP A 135 -20.35 7.97 -5.59
C TRP A 135 -21.34 6.93 -6.15
N LEU A 136 -20.86 5.74 -6.49
CA LEU A 136 -21.71 4.62 -6.91
C LEU A 136 -22.64 4.14 -5.80
N GLY A 137 -22.17 4.13 -4.55
CA GLY A 137 -22.96 3.71 -3.39
C GLY A 137 -24.09 4.69 -3.02
N ASN A 138 -23.96 5.96 -3.40
CA ASN A 138 -24.98 6.99 -3.18
C ASN A 138 -26.17 6.87 -4.15
N TYR A 139 -26.09 6.04 -5.19
CA TYR A 139 -27.24 5.77 -6.03
C TYR A 139 -28.30 4.99 -5.22
N PRO A 140 -29.56 5.44 -5.20
CA PRO A 140 -30.62 4.74 -4.49
C PRO A 140 -30.73 3.32 -5.03
N LYS A 141 -30.51 2.33 -4.17
CA LYS A 141 -30.85 0.94 -4.47
C LYS A 141 -32.35 0.91 -4.73
N THR A 142 -32.77 0.80 -5.99
CA THR A 142 -34.15 0.41 -6.30
C THR A 142 -34.41 -0.89 -5.53
N PRO A 143 -35.43 -0.96 -4.67
CA PRO A 143 -35.77 -2.22 -4.03
C PRO A 143 -36.04 -3.21 -5.16
N VAL A 144 -35.23 -4.26 -5.25
CA VAL A 144 -35.54 -5.40 -6.10
C VAL A 144 -36.75 -6.04 -5.43
N VAL A 145 -37.93 -5.58 -5.82
CA VAL A 145 -39.19 -6.26 -5.53
C VAL A 145 -39.10 -7.56 -6.33
N LEU A 146 -38.69 -8.63 -5.65
CA LEU A 146 -38.88 -9.98 -6.14
C LEU A 146 -40.39 -10.20 -6.25
N MET A 147 -40.91 -10.08 -7.48
CA MET A 147 -42.20 -10.65 -7.89
C MET A 147 -42.05 -12.15 -8.08
#